data_AF-A0A653DVD8-F1
#
_entry.id   AF-A0A653DVD8-F1
#
_cell.length_a   1.000
_cell.length_b   1.000
_cell.length_c   1.000
_cell.angle_alpha   90.00
_cell.angle_beta   90.00
_cell.angle_gamma   90.00
#
_symmetry.space_group_name_H-M   'P 1'
#
loop_
_entity.id
_entity.type
_entity.pdbx_description
1 polymer ?
#
loop_
_entity_poly.entity_id
_entity_poly.type
_entity_poly.pdbx_seq_one_letter_code
_entity_poly.pdbx_strand_id
1 'polypeptide(L)'
;MSMNRTVLIQGFLRIFFPMLCGEIVGMVVGMGVGLALGLEPFQIFFFIILPIMAGGVGEGAIPLSIGYATLLHMDQGVALGRVLPMVMLGGLTAIIISGCLNQLGKRYPHLTGEGQLMPNRANADATVSQPAFSGKADVTTIASGALLAVLLYMLGMLGHKLIGLPAPVGMLFMAVLVKLCNGASPRLLEGSQVVYKFFQTSVTYPILFAVGVAITPWHELVAAFTVSNLLVIISTVSALVATGFFVGKKIGMHPIDVAIVSCCQSGQGGTGDVAILTAGNRMSLMPFAQIATRIGGAINVSVSLLILGNFLV
;
A
#
# COMPACT_ATOMS: atom_id res chain seq x y z
N MET A 1 -15.92 -2.14 -5.08
CA MET A 1 -17.19 -1.88 -5.80
C MET A 1 -17.79 -0.49 -5.59
N SER A 2 -17.43 0.26 -4.54
CA SER A 2 -18.03 1.58 -4.22
C SER A 2 -17.59 2.76 -5.09
N MET A 3 -16.40 2.74 -5.70
CA MET A 3 -15.84 3.89 -6.45
C MET A 3 -16.40 4.07 -7.88
N ASN A 4 -16.63 5.30 -8.32
CA ASN A 4 -17.06 5.62 -9.68
C ASN A 4 -16.04 5.15 -10.74
N ARG A 5 -16.51 4.61 -11.88
CA ARG A 5 -15.68 4.02 -12.95
C ARG A 5 -14.70 5.03 -13.54
N THR A 6 -15.15 6.26 -13.75
CA THR A 6 -14.33 7.33 -14.35
C THR A 6 -13.16 7.71 -13.44
N VAL A 7 -13.41 7.77 -12.13
CA VAL A 7 -12.38 8.07 -11.12
C VAL A 7 -11.37 6.92 -11.00
N LEU A 8 -11.83 5.68 -11.16
CA LEU A 8 -10.96 4.51 -11.12
C LEU A 8 -9.97 4.50 -12.29
N ILE A 9 -10.45 4.68 -13.53
CA ILE A 9 -9.59 4.63 -14.73
C ILE A 9 -8.66 5.85 -14.81
N GLN A 10 -9.17 7.06 -14.56
CA GLN A 10 -8.35 8.27 -14.60
C GLN A 10 -7.38 8.36 -13.43
N GLY A 11 -7.79 7.90 -12.23
CA GLY A 11 -6.94 7.87 -11.05
C GLY A 11 -5.82 6.84 -11.16
N PHE A 12 -6.08 5.68 -11.75
CA PHE A 12 -5.11 4.57 -11.85
C PHE A 12 -3.87 4.94 -12.67
N LEU A 13 -4.03 5.52 -13.85
CA LEU A 13 -2.88 5.87 -14.71
C LEU A 13 -2.09 7.06 -14.14
N ARG A 14 -2.78 8.02 -13.52
CA ARG A 14 -2.12 9.24 -13.00
C ARG A 14 -1.39 9.01 -11.69
N ILE A 15 -1.82 8.05 -10.85
CA ILE A 15 -1.16 7.80 -9.57
C ILE A 15 0.16 7.04 -9.70
N PHE A 16 0.35 6.30 -10.79
CA PHE A 16 1.59 5.55 -11.04
C PHE A 16 2.81 6.49 -11.13
N PHE A 17 2.65 7.67 -11.72
CA PHE A 17 3.74 8.63 -11.89
C PHE A 17 4.32 9.20 -10.57
N PRO A 18 3.52 9.76 -9.64
CA PRO A 18 4.04 10.22 -8.35
C PRO A 18 4.58 9.07 -7.50
N MET A 19 4.02 7.86 -7.61
CA MET A 19 4.55 6.68 -6.93
C MET A 19 5.95 6.31 -7.43
N LEU A 20 6.11 6.14 -8.75
CA LEU A 20 7.41 5.82 -9.37
C LEU A 20 8.46 6.89 -9.05
N CYS A 21 8.11 8.17 -9.15
CA CYS A 21 9.01 9.26 -8.75
C CYS A 21 9.40 9.14 -7.27
N GLY A 22 8.42 8.85 -6.40
CA GLY A 22 8.66 8.67 -4.97
C GLY A 22 9.57 7.49 -4.68
N GLU A 23 9.47 6.41 -5.44
CA GLU A 23 10.36 5.27 -5.28
C GLU A 23 11.81 5.62 -5.60
N ILE A 24 12.04 6.24 -6.77
CA ILE A 24 13.37 6.63 -7.22
C ILE A 24 14.00 7.64 -6.23
N VAL A 25 13.25 8.68 -5.84
CA VAL A 25 13.77 9.69 -4.91
C VAL A 25 14.01 9.09 -3.53
N GLY A 26 13.11 8.22 -3.05
CA GLY A 26 13.30 7.48 -1.81
C GLY A 26 14.58 6.67 -1.81
N MET A 27 14.84 5.91 -2.87
CA MET A 27 16.07 5.12 -3.03
C MET A 27 17.32 6.00 -3.05
N VAL A 28 17.30 7.12 -3.79
CA VAL A 28 18.43 8.04 -3.89
C VAL A 28 18.74 8.72 -2.56
N VAL A 29 17.71 9.22 -1.87
CA VAL A 29 17.89 9.88 -0.57
C VAL A 29 18.34 8.89 0.49
N GLY A 30 17.70 7.71 0.57
CA GLY A 30 18.12 6.65 1.49
C GLY A 30 19.57 6.24 1.27
N MET A 31 19.96 6.07 0.01
CA MET A 31 21.35 5.74 -0.35
C MET A 31 22.29 6.86 0.08
N GLY A 32 21.98 8.11 -0.25
CA GLY A 32 22.81 9.26 0.12
C GLY A 32 23.01 9.39 1.63
N VAL A 33 21.95 9.20 2.42
CA VAL A 33 22.04 9.23 3.89
C VAL A 33 22.83 8.04 4.42
N GLY A 34 22.62 6.84 3.89
CA GLY A 34 23.38 5.66 4.30
C GLY A 34 24.87 5.80 4.02
N LEU A 35 25.24 6.33 2.86
CA LEU A 35 26.64 6.58 2.49
C LEU A 35 27.27 7.66 3.38
N ALA A 36 26.53 8.73 3.69
CA ALA A 36 26.99 9.77 4.61
C ALA A 36 27.23 9.24 6.04
N LEU A 37 26.52 8.17 6.44
CA LEU A 37 26.70 7.47 7.71
C LEU A 37 27.80 6.39 7.65
N GLY A 38 28.47 6.23 6.50
CA GLY A 38 29.56 5.27 6.32
C GLY A 38 29.10 3.82 6.15
N LEU A 39 27.82 3.58 5.82
CA LEU A 39 27.31 2.24 5.55
C LEU A 39 27.70 1.79 4.13
N GLU A 40 27.82 0.49 3.94
CA GLU A 40 28.16 -0.09 2.63
C GLU A 40 26.98 0.04 1.64
N PRO A 41 27.20 0.52 0.39
CA PRO A 41 26.14 0.71 -0.60
C PRO A 41 25.26 -0.54 -0.80
N PHE A 42 25.89 -1.71 -0.83
CA PHE A 42 25.20 -2.98 -0.99
C PHE A 42 24.24 -3.26 0.17
N GLN A 43 24.71 -3.06 1.42
CA GLN A 43 23.87 -3.25 2.60
C GLN A 43 22.74 -2.23 2.67
N ILE A 44 23.03 -0.96 2.37
CA ILE A 44 22.01 0.10 2.38
C ILE A 44 20.88 -0.24 1.40
N PHE A 45 21.22 -0.58 0.15
CA PHE A 45 20.21 -0.84 -0.86
C PHE A 45 19.45 -2.14 -0.59
N PHE A 46 20.15 -3.27 -0.52
CA PHE A 46 19.53 -4.60 -0.50
C PHE A 46 18.97 -4.99 0.87
N PHE A 47 19.54 -4.48 1.97
CA PHE A 47 19.10 -4.89 3.31
C PHE A 47 18.32 -3.81 4.06
N ILE A 48 18.26 -2.57 3.58
CA ILE A 48 17.48 -1.50 4.23
C ILE A 48 16.42 -0.94 3.26
N ILE A 49 16.83 -0.28 2.19
CA ILE A 49 15.93 0.47 1.30
C ILE A 49 14.96 -0.44 0.58
N LEU A 50 15.47 -1.46 -0.12
CA LEU A 50 14.65 -2.37 -0.90
C LEU A 50 13.61 -3.09 -0.04
N PRO A 51 13.94 -3.66 1.14
CA PRO A 51 12.96 -4.19 2.08
C PRO A 51 11.81 -3.23 2.42
N ILE A 52 12.14 -1.97 2.73
CA ILE A 52 11.14 -0.95 3.07
C ILE A 52 10.17 -0.75 1.91
N MET A 53 10.66 -0.81 0.67
CA MET A 53 9.92 -0.51 -0.56
C MET A 53 9.38 -1.75 -1.28
N ALA A 54 9.52 -2.93 -0.67
CA ALA A 54 9.17 -4.22 -1.28
C ALA A 54 7.68 -4.56 -1.18
N GLY A 55 6.84 -3.69 -0.58
CA GLY A 55 5.40 -3.94 -0.49
C GLY A 55 4.98 -4.91 0.60
N GLY A 56 5.81 -5.07 1.63
CA GLY A 56 5.48 -5.81 2.84
C GLY A 56 6.12 -7.19 2.98
N VAL A 57 5.59 -7.99 3.89
CA VAL A 57 6.18 -9.28 4.25
C VAL A 57 5.92 -10.36 3.18
N GLY A 58 4.65 -10.54 2.80
CA GLY A 58 4.22 -11.61 1.90
C GLY A 58 4.72 -11.44 0.47
N GLU A 59 4.63 -10.22 -0.05
CA GLU A 59 4.94 -9.88 -1.43
C GLU A 59 6.36 -9.34 -1.60
N GLY A 60 6.97 -8.90 -0.51
CA GLY A 60 8.29 -8.29 -0.49
C GLY A 60 9.33 -9.17 0.18
N ALA A 61 9.30 -9.20 1.52
CA ALA A 61 10.34 -9.81 2.33
C ALA A 61 10.55 -11.30 2.03
N ILE A 62 9.46 -12.07 1.83
CA ILE A 62 9.56 -13.51 1.54
C ILE A 62 10.19 -13.74 0.15
N PRO A 63 9.66 -13.21 -0.97
CA PRO A 63 10.31 -13.37 -2.27
C PRO A 63 11.75 -12.84 -2.30
N LEU A 64 12.02 -11.73 -1.61
CA LEU A 64 13.36 -11.16 -1.52
C LEU A 64 14.33 -12.11 -0.78
N SER A 65 13.88 -12.72 0.32
CA SER A 65 14.69 -13.71 1.06
C SER A 65 15.00 -14.96 0.24
N ILE A 66 14.06 -15.42 -0.60
CA ILE A 66 14.27 -16.54 -1.53
C ILE A 66 15.28 -16.14 -2.62
N GLY A 67 15.16 -14.93 -3.15
CA GLY A 67 16.09 -14.37 -4.13
C GLY A 67 17.51 -14.26 -3.56
N TYR A 68 17.66 -13.81 -2.31
CA TYR A 68 18.96 -13.77 -1.66
C TYR A 68 19.52 -15.16 -1.36
N ALA A 69 18.68 -16.11 -0.98
CA ALA A 69 19.14 -17.47 -0.73
C ALA A 69 19.71 -18.12 -2.00
N THR A 70 19.10 -17.83 -3.15
CA THR A 70 19.53 -18.35 -4.45
C THR A 70 20.75 -17.61 -5.00
N LEU A 71 20.77 -16.28 -4.94
CA LEU A 71 21.82 -15.46 -5.55
C LEU A 71 23.03 -15.23 -4.65
N LEU A 72 22.83 -15.08 -3.34
CA LEU A 72 23.89 -14.76 -2.38
C LEU A 72 24.32 -15.98 -1.54
N HIS A 73 23.79 -17.16 -1.84
CA HIS A 73 24.05 -18.41 -1.12
C HIS A 73 23.88 -18.31 0.41
N MET A 74 22.96 -17.45 0.86
CA MET A 74 22.62 -17.31 2.27
C MET A 74 21.44 -18.19 2.66
N ASP A 75 21.36 -18.57 3.93
CA ASP A 75 20.16 -19.24 4.44
C ASP A 75 18.95 -18.29 4.35
N GLN A 76 17.82 -18.81 3.86
CA GLN A 76 16.60 -18.01 3.66
C GLN A 76 16.08 -17.43 5.00
N GLY A 77 16.15 -18.20 6.09
CA GLY A 77 15.74 -17.74 7.41
C GLY A 77 16.61 -16.59 7.89
N VAL A 78 17.92 -16.65 7.65
CA VAL A 78 18.85 -15.55 7.96
C VAL A 78 18.57 -14.32 7.11
N ALA A 79 18.31 -14.49 5.80
CA ALA A 79 17.96 -13.38 4.92
C ALA A 79 16.65 -12.70 5.36
N LEU A 80 15.64 -13.50 5.67
CA LEU A 80 14.33 -13.02 6.14
C LEU A 80 14.47 -12.25 7.47
N GLY A 81 15.21 -12.78 8.44
CA GLY A 81 15.43 -12.12 9.74
C GLY A 81 16.20 -10.80 9.65
N ARG A 82 16.95 -10.56 8.57
CA ARG A 82 17.59 -9.25 8.31
C ARG A 82 16.65 -8.24 7.66
N VAL A 83 15.83 -8.72 6.72
CA VAL A 83 14.92 -7.90 5.92
C VAL A 83 13.69 -7.49 6.72
N LEU A 84 13.13 -8.43 7.48
CA LEU A 84 11.85 -8.29 8.15
C LEU A 84 11.78 -7.03 9.04
N PRO A 85 12.74 -6.76 9.95
CA PRO A 85 12.70 -5.57 10.79
C PRO A 85 12.66 -4.25 10.03
N MET A 86 13.35 -4.16 8.89
CA MET A 86 13.39 -2.94 8.08
C MET A 86 12.02 -2.66 7.46
N VAL A 87 11.32 -3.70 7.00
CA VAL A 87 9.92 -3.57 6.53
C VAL A 87 9.01 -3.05 7.64
N MET A 88 9.18 -3.54 8.87
CA MET A 88 8.34 -3.14 9.99
C MET A 88 8.58 -1.69 10.41
N LEU A 89 9.85 -1.29 10.54
CA LEU A 89 10.24 0.07 10.92
C LEU A 89 9.85 1.08 9.84
N GLY A 90 9.98 0.69 8.56
CA GLY A 90 9.44 1.46 7.43
C GLY A 90 7.93 1.69 7.55
N GLY A 91 7.17 0.61 7.81
CA GLY A 91 5.73 0.67 8.01
C GLY A 91 5.31 1.53 9.20
N LEU A 92 6.00 1.39 10.34
CA LEU A 92 5.75 2.23 11.52
C LEU A 92 5.99 3.71 11.23
N THR A 93 7.10 4.02 10.56
CA THR A 93 7.43 5.39 10.12
C THR A 93 6.34 5.94 9.20
N ALA A 94 5.87 5.14 8.23
CA ALA A 94 4.80 5.50 7.32
C ALA A 94 3.46 5.76 8.03
N ILE A 95 3.12 4.98 9.06
CA ILE A 95 1.93 5.19 9.90
C ILE A 95 2.00 6.54 10.62
N ILE A 96 3.15 6.84 11.24
CA ILE A 96 3.36 8.11 11.96
C ILE A 96 3.25 9.30 10.99
N ILE A 97 3.91 9.22 9.84
CA ILE A 97 3.87 10.27 8.81
C ILE A 97 2.44 10.45 8.28
N SER A 98 1.69 9.36 8.03
CA SER A 98 0.29 9.42 7.60
C SER A 98 -0.61 10.13 8.61
N GLY A 99 -0.44 9.83 9.90
CA GLY A 99 -1.13 10.55 10.97
C GLY A 99 -0.80 12.05 11.01
N CYS A 100 0.48 12.39 10.82
CA CYS A 100 0.93 13.79 10.72
C CYS A 100 0.33 14.50 9.49
N LEU A 101 0.28 13.82 8.34
CA LEU A 101 -0.33 14.34 7.11
C LEU A 101 -1.84 14.59 7.25
N ASN A 102 -2.56 13.73 7.98
CA ASN A 102 -3.97 13.96 8.30
C ASN A 102 -4.17 15.22 9.16
N GLN A 103 -3.32 15.39 10.18
CA GLN A 103 -3.36 16.62 11.00
C GLN A 103 -3.03 17.86 10.16
N LEU A 104 -2.07 17.76 9.24
CA LEU A 104 -1.74 18.82 8.30
C LEU A 104 -2.91 19.15 7.36
N GLY A 105 -3.63 18.14 6.86
CA GLY A 105 -4.80 18.31 6.00
C GLY A 105 -5.97 18.99 6.70
N LYS A 106 -6.19 18.68 7.99
CA LYS A 106 -7.18 19.40 8.82
C LYS A 106 -6.81 20.87 9.00
N ARG A 107 -5.52 21.19 9.10
CA ARG A 107 -5.02 22.58 9.22
C ARG A 107 -5.05 23.33 7.89
N TYR A 108 -4.82 22.64 6.78
CA TYR A 108 -4.81 23.21 5.43
C TYR A 108 -5.76 22.45 4.49
N PRO A 109 -7.07 22.74 4.53
CA PRO A 109 -8.08 22.02 3.76
C PRO A 109 -7.86 22.05 2.24
N HIS A 110 -7.17 23.07 1.72
CA HIS A 110 -6.87 23.20 0.29
C HIS A 110 -5.89 22.14 -0.24
N LEU A 111 -5.18 21.41 0.64
CA LEU A 111 -4.21 20.37 0.29
C LEU A 111 -4.78 18.95 0.35
N THR A 112 -6.01 18.79 0.84
CA THR A 112 -6.67 17.49 1.05
C THR A 112 -7.93 17.41 0.21
N GLY A 113 -8.24 16.22 -0.29
CA GLY A 113 -9.49 15.84 -0.94
C GLY A 113 -10.36 14.96 -0.05
N GLU A 114 -10.00 14.80 1.23
CA GLU A 114 -10.71 13.96 2.21
C GLU A 114 -11.00 12.54 1.70
N GLY A 115 -10.01 11.91 1.05
CA GLY A 115 -10.16 10.58 0.47
C GLY A 115 -10.54 10.58 -1.01
N GLN A 116 -10.51 11.73 -1.67
CA GLN A 116 -10.55 11.88 -3.12
C GLN A 116 -9.18 12.30 -3.66
N LEU A 117 -8.65 11.56 -4.63
CA LEU A 117 -7.33 11.86 -5.21
C LEU A 117 -7.36 12.97 -6.26
N MET A 118 -8.48 13.15 -6.95
CA MET A 118 -8.62 14.11 -8.04
C MET A 118 -9.60 15.22 -7.66
N PRO A 119 -9.25 16.50 -7.84
CA PRO A 119 -10.18 17.60 -7.74
C PRO A 119 -11.28 17.41 -8.79
N ASN A 120 -12.53 17.42 -8.35
CA ASN A 120 -13.69 17.14 -9.18
C ASN A 120 -13.94 18.30 -10.17
N ARG A 121 -13.16 18.39 -11.26
CA ARG A 121 -13.29 19.46 -12.28
C ARG A 121 -14.21 19.12 -13.45
N ALA A 122 -14.96 18.01 -13.40
CA ALA A 122 -15.82 17.60 -14.51
C ALA A 122 -17.26 17.23 -14.16
N ASN A 123 -17.73 17.39 -12.91
CA ASN A 123 -19.14 17.20 -12.58
C ASN A 123 -19.54 18.10 -11.41
N ALA A 124 -19.96 19.33 -11.73
CA ALA A 124 -20.67 20.19 -10.79
C ALA A 124 -22.10 19.71 -10.48
N ASP A 125 -22.58 18.62 -11.12
CA ASP A 125 -23.94 18.07 -10.95
C ASP A 125 -24.00 16.61 -10.47
N ALA A 126 -22.96 16.13 -9.79
CA ALA A 126 -23.07 14.90 -9.02
C ALA A 126 -22.79 15.21 -7.56
N THR A 127 -23.79 15.79 -6.88
CA THR A 127 -23.97 15.48 -5.46
C THR A 127 -23.80 13.97 -5.33
N VAL A 128 -22.70 13.55 -4.72
CA VAL A 128 -22.50 12.17 -4.26
C VAL A 128 -23.49 12.00 -3.12
N SER A 129 -24.76 11.88 -3.48
CA SER A 129 -25.69 11.12 -2.67
C SER A 129 -25.11 9.71 -2.71
N GLN A 130 -24.31 9.36 -1.70
CA GLN A 130 -24.40 8.00 -1.19
C GLN A 130 -25.90 7.71 -1.15
N PRO A 131 -26.41 6.66 -1.80
CA PRO A 131 -27.81 6.29 -1.62
C PRO A 131 -28.02 6.27 -0.12
N ALA A 132 -28.90 7.15 0.35
CA ALA A 132 -29.20 7.23 1.77
C ALA A 132 -29.53 5.80 2.17
N PHE A 133 -28.74 5.27 3.11
CA PHE A 133 -28.89 3.93 3.63
C PHE A 133 -30.36 3.75 4.03
N SER A 134 -31.13 3.08 3.18
CA SER A 134 -32.45 2.60 3.55
C SER A 134 -32.15 1.54 4.59
N GLY A 135 -32.47 1.80 5.85
CA GLY A 135 -32.01 1.04 7.02
C GLY A 135 -32.48 -0.42 7.11
N LYS A 136 -32.66 -1.09 5.98
CA LYS A 136 -33.12 -2.47 5.82
C LYS A 136 -32.23 -3.22 4.82
N ALA A 137 -30.91 -3.23 5.05
CA ALA A 137 -30.07 -4.20 4.38
C ALA A 137 -30.39 -5.58 4.96
N ASP A 138 -31.14 -6.39 4.20
CA ASP A 138 -31.47 -7.76 4.59
C ASP A 138 -30.18 -8.59 4.76
N VAL A 139 -30.20 -9.57 5.67
CA VAL A 139 -29.05 -10.45 5.97
C VAL A 139 -28.57 -11.14 4.69
N THR A 140 -29.51 -11.49 3.80
CA THR A 140 -29.22 -12.06 2.48
C THR A 140 -28.40 -11.12 1.59
N THR A 141 -28.64 -9.81 1.67
CA THR A 141 -27.94 -8.79 0.89
C THR A 141 -26.50 -8.65 1.39
N ILE A 142 -26.31 -8.65 2.72
CA ILE A 142 -24.96 -8.64 3.33
C ILE A 142 -24.20 -9.91 2.96
N ALA A 143 -24.83 -11.08 3.10
CA ALA A 143 -24.24 -12.37 2.75
C ALA A 143 -23.83 -12.43 1.27
N SER A 144 -24.66 -11.91 0.37
CA SER A 144 -24.34 -11.85 -1.06
C SER A 144 -23.12 -10.96 -1.35
N GLY A 145 -22.98 -9.82 -0.66
CA GLY A 145 -21.83 -8.94 -0.77
C GLY A 145 -20.53 -9.59 -0.25
N ALA A 146 -20.62 -10.31 0.86
CA ALA A 146 -19.48 -11.05 1.43
C ALA A 146 -19.06 -12.21 0.51
N LEU A 147 -20.04 -12.97 -0.01
CA LEU A 147 -19.79 -14.09 -0.91
C LEU A 147 -19.21 -13.61 -2.25
N LEU A 148 -19.64 -12.46 -2.77
CA LEU A 148 -18.99 -11.82 -3.92
C LEU A 148 -17.52 -11.51 -3.62
N ALA A 149 -17.19 -10.94 -2.46
CA ALA A 149 -15.80 -10.63 -2.11
C ALA A 149 -14.94 -11.89 -2.06
N VAL A 150 -15.45 -12.97 -1.45
CA VAL A 150 -14.76 -14.28 -1.40
C VAL A 150 -14.59 -14.86 -2.81
N LEU A 151 -15.62 -14.85 -3.65
CA LEU A 151 -15.54 -15.34 -5.03
C LEU A 151 -14.51 -14.57 -5.86
N LEU A 152 -14.53 -13.23 -5.79
CA LEU A 152 -13.55 -12.39 -6.49
C LEU A 152 -12.14 -12.66 -6.01
N TYR A 153 -11.95 -12.90 -4.70
CA TYR A 153 -10.65 -13.30 -4.16
C TYR A 153 -10.21 -14.68 -4.64
N MET A 154 -11.12 -15.67 -4.68
CA MET A 154 -10.81 -16.99 -5.23
C MET A 154 -10.45 -16.94 -6.72
N LEU A 155 -11.12 -16.09 -7.51
CA LEU A 155 -10.74 -15.83 -8.89
C LEU A 155 -9.38 -15.14 -8.98
N GLY A 156 -9.08 -14.23 -8.06
CA GLY A 156 -7.75 -13.63 -7.90
C GLY A 156 -6.67 -14.67 -7.59
N MET A 157 -6.95 -15.64 -6.71
CA MET A 157 -6.06 -16.78 -6.40
C MET A 157 -5.85 -17.70 -7.62
N LEU A 158 -6.89 -17.94 -8.42
CA LEU A 158 -6.77 -18.68 -9.67
C LEU A 158 -5.85 -17.94 -10.66
N GLY A 159 -6.06 -16.63 -10.80
CA GLY A 159 -5.16 -15.77 -11.57
C GLY A 159 -3.73 -15.85 -11.07
N HIS A 160 -3.51 -15.79 -9.75
CA HIS A 160 -2.19 -15.93 -9.16
C HIS A 160 -1.48 -17.22 -9.57
N LYS A 161 -2.17 -18.37 -9.57
CA LYS A 161 -1.59 -19.64 -10.03
C LYS A 161 -1.23 -19.67 -11.52
N LEU A 162 -1.95 -18.94 -12.37
CA LEU A 162 -1.77 -18.98 -13.82
C LEU A 162 -0.73 -17.96 -14.32
N ILE A 163 -0.76 -16.75 -13.78
CA ILE A 163 0.05 -15.61 -14.25
C ILE A 163 1.02 -15.05 -13.19
N GLY A 164 1.04 -15.62 -11.98
CA GLY A 164 1.91 -15.17 -10.87
C GLY A 164 1.47 -13.86 -10.19
N LEU A 165 0.46 -13.17 -10.71
CA LEU A 165 0.00 -11.88 -10.20
C LEU A 165 -0.61 -12.02 -8.78
N PRO A 166 -0.27 -11.17 -7.79
CA PRO A 166 -0.76 -11.34 -6.42
C PRO A 166 -2.29 -11.39 -6.34
N ALA A 167 -2.84 -12.35 -5.57
CA ALA A 167 -4.27 -12.60 -5.51
C ALA A 167 -5.14 -11.38 -5.16
N PRO A 168 -4.76 -10.47 -4.22
CA PRO A 168 -5.50 -9.23 -3.98
C PRO A 168 -5.53 -8.28 -5.18
N VAL A 169 -4.47 -8.23 -5.98
CA VAL A 169 -4.42 -7.43 -7.21
C VAL A 169 -5.29 -8.06 -8.29
N GLY A 170 -5.24 -9.40 -8.41
CA GLY A 170 -6.11 -10.15 -9.32
C GLY A 170 -7.59 -9.95 -8.97
N MET A 171 -7.93 -9.97 -7.68
CA MET A 171 -9.25 -9.63 -7.16
C MET A 171 -9.65 -8.21 -7.56
N LEU A 172 -8.75 -7.24 -7.46
CA LEU A 172 -9.02 -5.86 -7.89
C LEU A 172 -9.37 -5.82 -9.38
N PHE A 173 -8.53 -6.40 -10.26
CA PHE A 173 -8.80 -6.43 -11.70
C PHE A 173 -10.13 -7.11 -12.02
N MET A 174 -10.44 -8.24 -11.38
CA MET A 174 -11.72 -8.92 -11.55
C MET A 174 -12.89 -8.05 -11.06
N ALA A 175 -12.75 -7.38 -9.92
CA ALA A 175 -13.76 -6.45 -9.42
C ALA A 175 -13.98 -5.27 -10.38
N VAL A 176 -12.91 -4.74 -10.98
CA VAL A 176 -12.99 -3.73 -12.04
C VAL A 176 -13.72 -4.28 -13.26
N LEU A 177 -13.35 -5.47 -13.74
CA LEU A 177 -13.94 -6.09 -14.92
C LEU A 177 -15.43 -6.36 -14.74
N VAL A 178 -15.83 -6.97 -13.63
CA VAL A 178 -17.24 -7.17 -13.26
C VAL A 178 -17.96 -5.83 -13.20
N LYS A 179 -17.31 -4.80 -12.65
CA LYS A 179 -17.88 -3.47 -12.63
C LYS A 179 -18.03 -2.90 -14.04
N LEU A 180 -17.04 -3.01 -14.92
CA LEU A 180 -17.09 -2.48 -16.30
C LEU A 180 -18.18 -3.16 -17.14
N CYS A 181 -18.38 -4.47 -16.94
CA CYS A 181 -19.36 -5.27 -17.68
C CYS A 181 -20.80 -5.17 -17.12
N ASN A 182 -21.07 -4.29 -16.14
CA ASN A 182 -22.34 -4.25 -15.40
C ASN A 182 -22.74 -5.60 -14.75
N GLY A 183 -21.77 -6.47 -14.45
CA GLY A 183 -22.05 -7.83 -13.97
C GLY A 183 -22.57 -7.92 -12.52
N ALA A 184 -22.56 -6.81 -11.77
CA ALA A 184 -23.04 -6.76 -10.38
C ALA A 184 -24.40 -6.07 -10.30
N SER A 185 -25.40 -6.76 -9.72
CA SER A 185 -26.71 -6.17 -9.47
C SER A 185 -26.66 -5.06 -8.40
N PRO A 186 -27.62 -4.12 -8.39
CA PRO A 186 -27.66 -3.06 -7.38
C PRO A 186 -27.64 -3.57 -5.93
N ARG A 187 -28.36 -4.68 -5.66
CA ARG A 187 -28.38 -5.35 -4.35
C ARG A 187 -27.00 -5.87 -3.95
N LEU A 188 -26.26 -6.45 -4.89
CA LEU A 188 -24.92 -6.96 -4.62
C LEU A 188 -23.92 -5.83 -4.33
N LEU A 189 -24.09 -4.70 -5.02
CA LEU A 189 -23.29 -3.50 -4.78
C LEU A 189 -23.56 -2.93 -3.38
N GLU A 190 -24.83 -2.80 -2.99
CA GLU A 190 -25.26 -2.34 -1.67
C GLU A 190 -24.74 -3.27 -0.57
N GLY A 191 -24.92 -4.58 -0.71
CA GLY A 191 -24.38 -5.58 0.21
C GLY A 191 -22.87 -5.46 0.38
N SER A 192 -22.13 -5.27 -0.71
CA SER A 192 -20.67 -5.08 -0.66
C SER A 192 -20.26 -3.81 0.09
N GLN A 193 -21.05 -2.73 0.01
CA GLN A 193 -20.80 -1.49 0.75
C GLN A 193 -21.05 -1.66 2.25
N VAL A 194 -22.10 -2.40 2.63
CA VAL A 194 -22.39 -2.70 4.04
C VAL A 194 -21.29 -3.56 4.65
N VAL A 195 -20.86 -4.61 3.94
CA VAL A 195 -19.72 -5.45 4.38
C VAL A 195 -18.46 -4.61 4.53
N TYR A 196 -18.14 -3.76 3.54
CA TYR A 196 -16.98 -2.87 3.63
C TYR A 196 -17.07 -1.95 4.87
N LYS A 197 -18.22 -1.31 5.11
CA LYS A 197 -18.42 -0.42 6.26
C LYS A 197 -18.27 -1.18 7.59
N PHE A 198 -18.82 -2.39 7.69
CA PHE A 198 -18.67 -3.24 8.88
C PHE A 198 -17.20 -3.55 9.20
N PHE A 199 -16.41 -3.96 8.19
CA PHE A 199 -14.98 -4.23 8.38
C PHE A 199 -14.20 -2.95 8.72
N GLN A 200 -14.54 -1.84 8.07
CA GLN A 200 -13.91 -0.55 8.32
C GLN A 200 -14.18 -0.02 9.74
N THR A 201 -15.40 -0.13 10.26
CA THR A 201 -15.76 0.46 11.56
C THR A 201 -15.51 -0.48 12.73
N SER A 202 -15.80 -1.78 12.57
CA SER A 202 -15.87 -2.72 13.70
C SER A 202 -14.68 -3.68 13.76
N VAL A 203 -14.14 -4.07 12.60
CA VAL A 203 -13.11 -5.13 12.52
C VAL A 203 -11.69 -4.56 12.41
N THR A 204 -11.55 -3.32 11.92
CA THR A 204 -10.24 -2.69 11.69
C THR A 204 -9.38 -2.62 12.96
N TYR A 205 -9.88 -2.10 14.07
CA TYR A 205 -9.10 -2.01 15.32
C TYR A 205 -8.73 -3.37 15.91
N PRO A 206 -9.64 -4.36 16.00
CA PRO A 206 -9.27 -5.73 16.39
C PRO A 206 -8.18 -6.35 15.51
N ILE A 207 -8.23 -6.15 14.18
CA ILE A 207 -7.18 -6.63 13.27
C ILE A 207 -5.85 -5.95 13.57
N LEU A 208 -5.82 -4.63 13.73
CA LEU A 208 -4.58 -3.91 14.03
C LEU A 208 -3.96 -4.37 15.36
N PHE A 209 -4.80 -4.64 16.37
CA PHE A 209 -4.34 -5.22 17.63
C PHE A 209 -3.76 -6.63 17.42
N ALA A 210 -4.45 -7.51 16.70
CA ALA A 210 -3.97 -8.86 16.41
C ALA A 210 -2.64 -8.84 15.63
N VAL A 211 -2.48 -7.93 14.67
CA VAL A 211 -1.22 -7.74 13.93
C VAL A 211 -0.09 -7.32 14.88
N GLY A 212 -0.34 -6.38 15.79
CA GLY A 212 0.65 -5.91 16.76
C GLY A 212 1.09 -6.99 17.76
N VAL A 213 0.16 -7.85 18.21
CA VAL A 213 0.46 -8.86 19.24
C VAL A 213 0.97 -10.17 18.63
N ALA A 214 0.37 -10.66 17.55
CA ALA A 214 0.62 -12.02 17.05
C ALA A 214 1.57 -12.07 15.85
N ILE A 215 1.63 -11.02 15.02
CA ILE A 215 2.37 -11.04 13.74
C ILE A 215 3.70 -10.28 13.82
N THR A 216 3.83 -9.36 14.78
CA THR A 216 4.98 -8.45 14.90
C THR A 216 6.14 -9.13 15.65
N PRO A 217 7.26 -9.50 14.99
CA PRO A 217 8.45 -10.04 15.68
C PRO A 217 9.20 -8.95 16.44
N TRP A 218 8.77 -8.72 17.69
CA TRP A 218 9.32 -7.68 18.56
C TRP A 218 10.83 -7.81 18.80
N HIS A 219 11.33 -9.05 18.90
CA HIS A 219 12.75 -9.29 19.12
C HIS A 219 13.62 -8.81 17.94
N GLU A 220 13.24 -9.16 16.70
CA GLU A 220 14.00 -8.73 15.52
C GLU A 220 13.88 -7.21 15.30
N LEU A 221 12.71 -6.63 15.62
CA LEU A 221 12.50 -5.19 15.54
C LEU A 221 13.42 -4.42 16.49
N VAL A 222 13.60 -4.89 17.73
CA VAL A 222 14.53 -4.30 18.69
C VAL A 222 15.98 -4.48 18.25
N ALA A 223 16.33 -5.66 17.71
CA ALA A 223 17.68 -5.94 17.24
C ALA A 223 18.12 -5.06 16.06
N ALA A 224 17.18 -4.67 15.20
CA ALA A 224 17.44 -3.78 14.06
C ALA A 224 17.50 -2.30 14.42
N PHE A 225 17.17 -1.95 15.68
CA PHE A 225 17.08 -0.58 16.15
C PHE A 225 18.48 0.03 16.39
N THR A 226 19.14 0.39 15.29
CA THR A 226 20.37 1.19 15.31
C THR A 226 20.06 2.61 14.85
N VAL A 227 20.79 3.59 15.38
CA VAL A 227 20.62 4.99 15.01
C VAL A 227 20.82 5.19 13.50
N SER A 228 21.83 4.52 12.92
CA SER A 228 22.12 4.61 11.49
C SER A 228 20.97 4.06 10.63
N ASN A 229 20.43 2.87 10.97
CA ASN A 229 19.31 2.29 10.23
C ASN A 229 18.06 3.18 10.34
N LEU A 230 17.79 3.70 11.54
CA LEU A 230 16.62 4.55 11.77
C LEU A 230 16.69 5.84 10.94
N LEU A 231 17.86 6.47 10.84
CA LEU A 231 18.06 7.67 10.02
C LEU A 231 17.85 7.37 8.52
N VAL A 232 18.37 6.24 8.03
CA VAL A 232 18.15 5.80 6.65
C VAL A 232 16.67 5.52 6.39
N ILE A 233 15.98 4.81 7.29
CA ILE A 233 14.56 4.50 7.16
C ILE A 233 13.72 5.78 7.14
N ILE A 234 13.90 6.65 8.15
CA ILE A 234 13.12 7.88 8.26
C ILE A 234 13.34 8.79 7.06
N SER A 235 14.58 8.94 6.61
CA SER A 235 14.89 9.76 5.42
C SER A 235 14.30 9.18 4.14
N THR A 236 14.40 7.85 3.95
CA THR A 236 13.82 7.14 2.78
C THR A 236 12.31 7.33 2.71
N VAL A 237 11.59 7.00 3.80
CA VAL A 237 10.13 7.11 3.84
C VAL A 237 9.69 8.57 3.73
N SER A 238 10.37 9.50 4.40
CA SER A 238 10.04 10.94 4.31
C SER A 238 10.25 11.48 2.91
N ALA A 239 11.33 11.09 2.22
CA ALA A 239 11.62 11.51 0.85
C ALA A 239 10.59 10.94 -0.14
N LEU A 240 10.23 9.68 0.01
CA LEU A 240 9.18 9.02 -0.76
C LEU A 240 7.84 9.78 -0.62
N VAL A 241 7.45 10.08 0.61
CA VAL A 241 6.19 10.77 0.91
C VAL A 241 6.20 12.23 0.43
N ALA A 242 7.31 12.95 0.66
CA ALA A 242 7.46 14.31 0.19
C ALA A 242 7.38 14.38 -1.34
N THR A 243 7.99 13.42 -2.04
CA THR A 243 7.92 13.35 -3.50
C THR A 243 6.49 13.08 -3.96
N GLY A 244 5.78 12.14 -3.34
CA GLY A 244 4.35 11.91 -3.60
C GLY A 244 3.52 13.18 -3.43
N PHE A 245 3.77 13.95 -2.36
CA PHE A 245 3.11 15.24 -2.11
C PHE A 245 3.38 16.26 -3.23
N PHE A 246 4.66 16.51 -3.56
CA PHE A 246 5.02 17.55 -4.53
C PHE A 246 4.66 17.18 -5.97
N VAL A 247 4.93 15.93 -6.37
CA VAL A 247 4.59 15.45 -7.71
C VAL A 247 3.08 15.37 -7.87
N GLY A 248 2.37 14.86 -6.86
CA GLY A 248 0.90 14.85 -6.80
C GLY A 248 0.30 16.25 -6.98
N LYS A 249 0.86 17.26 -6.30
CA LYS A 249 0.45 18.66 -6.48
C LYS A 249 0.64 19.15 -7.92
N LYS A 250 1.79 18.82 -8.54
CA LYS A 250 2.14 19.28 -9.90
C LYS A 250 1.24 18.69 -10.98
N ILE A 251 0.79 17.45 -10.81
CA ILE A 251 -0.15 16.78 -11.73
C ILE A 251 -1.62 17.09 -11.43
N GLY A 252 -1.88 18.00 -10.48
CA GLY A 252 -3.23 18.47 -10.14
C GLY A 252 -4.05 17.48 -9.31
N MET A 253 -3.41 16.61 -8.55
CA MET A 253 -4.06 15.73 -7.56
C MET A 253 -4.04 16.37 -6.16
N HIS A 254 -4.86 15.86 -5.24
CA HIS A 254 -4.81 16.30 -3.85
C HIS A 254 -3.52 15.78 -3.18
N PRO A 255 -2.57 16.67 -2.82
CA PRO A 255 -1.22 16.24 -2.49
C PRO A 255 -1.13 15.44 -1.19
N ILE A 256 -2.00 15.69 -0.21
CA ILE A 256 -2.02 14.92 1.04
C ILE A 256 -2.51 13.49 0.81
N ASP A 257 -3.58 13.30 0.02
CA ASP A 257 -4.12 11.98 -0.28
C ASP A 257 -3.14 11.15 -1.13
N VAL A 258 -2.45 11.78 -2.08
CA VAL A 258 -1.37 11.13 -2.85
C VAL A 258 -0.17 10.77 -1.95
N ALA A 259 0.20 11.66 -1.03
CA ALA A 259 1.29 11.40 -0.07
C ALA A 259 0.95 10.24 0.86
N ILE A 260 -0.30 10.15 1.35
CA ILE A 260 -0.78 9.02 2.17
C ILE A 260 -0.78 7.71 1.38
N VAL A 261 -1.20 7.72 0.11
CA VAL A 261 -1.07 6.51 -0.74
C VAL A 261 0.40 6.17 -0.99
N SER A 262 1.27 7.17 -1.08
CA SER A 262 2.72 6.94 -1.21
C SER A 262 3.27 6.27 0.05
N CYS A 263 2.83 6.66 1.26
CA CYS A 263 3.19 5.97 2.51
C CYS A 263 2.94 4.46 2.44
N CYS A 264 1.87 4.01 1.77
CA CYS A 264 1.53 2.60 1.64
C CYS A 264 2.61 1.77 0.93
N GLN A 265 3.43 2.37 0.06
CA GLN A 265 4.57 1.70 -0.58
C GLN A 265 5.62 1.24 0.45
N SER A 266 5.67 1.89 1.61
CA SER A 266 6.51 1.53 2.75
C SER A 266 5.78 0.70 3.82
N GLY A 267 4.55 0.27 3.54
CA GLY A 267 3.72 -0.49 4.46
C GLY A 267 4.04 -1.98 4.48
N GLN A 268 3.64 -2.65 5.58
CA GLN A 268 3.76 -4.10 5.75
C GLN A 268 2.71 -4.89 4.93
N GLY A 269 2.50 -4.53 3.66
CA GLY A 269 1.48 -5.15 2.83
C GLY A 269 0.08 -4.64 3.17
N GLY A 270 -0.95 -5.43 2.84
CA GLY A 270 -2.35 -5.01 3.02
C GLY A 270 -2.74 -4.68 4.47
N THR A 271 -2.12 -5.30 5.48
CA THR A 271 -2.34 -4.93 6.90
C THR A 271 -1.72 -3.58 7.23
N GLY A 272 -0.52 -3.31 6.70
CA GLY A 272 0.13 -2.01 6.76
C GLY A 272 -0.69 -0.92 6.07
N ASP A 273 -1.26 -1.20 4.90
CA ASP A 273 -2.14 -0.28 4.18
C ASP A 273 -3.34 0.13 5.04
N VAL A 274 -3.98 -0.85 5.70
CA VAL A 274 -5.09 -0.56 6.63
C VAL A 274 -4.63 0.33 7.77
N ALA A 275 -3.47 0.06 8.37
CA ALA A 275 -2.94 0.88 9.48
C ALA A 275 -2.64 2.32 9.03
N ILE A 276 -1.95 2.47 7.89
CA ILE A 276 -1.55 3.77 7.32
C ILE A 276 -2.78 4.59 6.93
N LEU A 277 -3.75 3.98 6.23
CA LEU A 277 -4.97 4.67 5.81
C LEU A 277 -5.90 4.97 6.99
N THR A 278 -5.88 4.14 8.05
CA THR A 278 -6.62 4.43 9.28
C THR A 278 -6.01 5.63 10.01
N ALA A 279 -4.69 5.67 10.17
CA ALA A 279 -3.99 6.83 10.75
C ALA A 279 -4.23 8.12 9.94
N GLY A 280 -4.26 7.98 8.61
CA GLY A 280 -4.56 9.05 7.66
C GLY A 280 -6.04 9.48 7.61
N ASN A 281 -6.95 8.68 8.17
CA ASN A 281 -8.40 8.79 7.97
C ASN A 281 -8.82 8.78 6.47
N ARG A 282 -8.24 7.85 5.69
CA ARG A 282 -8.37 7.74 4.22
C ARG A 282 -8.66 6.31 3.72
N MET A 283 -9.44 5.54 4.47
CA MET A 283 -9.79 4.16 4.08
C MET A 283 -10.44 4.02 2.70
N SER A 284 -11.05 5.09 2.16
CA SER A 284 -11.57 5.12 0.79
C SER A 284 -10.50 4.92 -0.28
N LEU A 285 -9.22 5.21 0.03
CA LEU A 285 -8.08 5.07 -0.88
C LEU A 285 -7.49 3.66 -0.90
N MET A 286 -8.06 2.70 -0.17
CA MET A 286 -7.58 1.32 -0.10
C MET A 286 -7.30 0.65 -1.45
N PRO A 287 -8.13 0.83 -2.50
CA PRO A 287 -7.81 0.27 -3.81
C PRO A 287 -6.50 0.79 -4.40
N PHE A 288 -6.18 2.07 -4.19
CA PHE A 288 -4.93 2.68 -4.67
C PHE A 288 -3.74 2.25 -3.83
N ALA A 289 -3.91 2.14 -2.51
CA ALA A 289 -2.89 1.60 -1.62
C ALA A 289 -2.50 0.16 -2.02
N GLN A 290 -3.49 -0.71 -2.28
CA GLN A 290 -3.21 -2.09 -2.71
C GLN A 290 -2.42 -2.15 -4.03
N ILE A 291 -2.68 -1.24 -4.96
CA ILE A 291 -1.88 -1.14 -6.19
C ILE A 291 -0.45 -0.74 -5.85
N ALA A 292 -0.30 0.31 -5.05
CA ALA A 292 1.01 0.82 -4.66
C ALA A 292 1.86 -0.23 -3.97
N THR A 293 1.28 -0.90 -2.99
CA THR A 293 1.97 -1.87 -2.18
C THR A 293 2.23 -3.17 -2.95
N ARG A 294 1.23 -3.71 -3.66
CA ARG A 294 1.37 -5.03 -4.28
C ARG A 294 2.06 -5.00 -5.64
N ILE A 295 1.70 -4.04 -6.50
CA ILE A 295 2.31 -3.93 -7.84
C ILE A 295 3.66 -3.24 -7.73
N GLY A 296 3.75 -2.11 -7.02
CA GLY A 296 5.02 -1.41 -6.81
C GLY A 296 6.06 -2.30 -6.12
N GLY A 297 5.66 -2.97 -5.03
CA GLY A 297 6.52 -3.93 -4.33
C GLY A 297 7.01 -5.08 -5.22
N ALA A 298 6.12 -5.72 -5.99
CA ALA A 298 6.50 -6.79 -6.90
C ALA A 298 7.49 -6.32 -7.99
N ILE A 299 7.29 -5.11 -8.53
CA ILE A 299 8.22 -4.50 -9.50
C ILE A 299 9.58 -4.27 -8.84
N ASN A 300 9.63 -3.62 -7.68
CA ASN A 300 10.88 -3.33 -6.98
C ASN A 300 11.69 -4.59 -6.67
N VAL A 301 11.04 -5.62 -6.12
CA VAL A 301 11.72 -6.88 -5.81
C VAL A 301 12.21 -7.57 -7.08
N SER A 302 11.38 -7.67 -8.12
CA SER A 302 11.74 -8.36 -9.36
C SER A 302 12.91 -7.67 -10.07
N VAL A 303 12.85 -6.34 -10.20
CA VAL A 303 13.91 -5.55 -10.84
C VAL A 303 15.20 -5.62 -10.02
N SER A 304 15.11 -5.51 -8.70
CA SER A 304 16.31 -5.54 -7.85
C SER A 304 16.98 -6.90 -7.82
N LEU A 305 16.22 -8.00 -7.80
CA LEU A 305 16.77 -9.35 -7.90
C LEU A 305 17.38 -9.62 -9.28
N LEU A 306 16.76 -9.11 -10.35
CA LEU A 306 17.33 -9.19 -11.70
C LEU A 306 18.65 -8.43 -11.79
N ILE A 307 18.73 -7.23 -11.20
CA ILE A 307 19.98 -6.46 -11.14
C ILE A 307 21.03 -7.21 -10.33
N LEU A 308 20.65 -7.75 -9.16
CA LEU A 308 21.54 -8.49 -8.29
C LEU A 308 22.15 -9.70 -9.01
N GLY A 309 21.32 -10.51 -9.67
CA GLY A 309 21.75 -11.75 -10.31
C GLY A 309 22.49 -11.59 -11.64
N ASN A 310 22.40 -10.43 -12.31
CA ASN A 310 23.06 -10.21 -13.60
C ASN A 310 24.27 -9.27 -13.54
N PHE A 311 24.35 -8.38 -12.54
CA PHE A 311 25.35 -7.31 -12.51
C PHE A 311 26.22 -7.28 -11.24
N LEU A 312 25.82 -7.97 -10.17
CA LEU A 312 26.48 -7.85 -8.86
C LEU A 312 26.94 -9.20 -8.28
N VAL A 313 26.47 -10.31 -8.84
CA VAL A 313 26.87 -11.69 -8.56
C VAL A 313 27.31 -12.32 -9.88
#